data_AF-A0A1H7NX12-F1
#
_entry.id   AF-A0A1H7NX12-F1
#
_cell.length_a   1.000
_cell.length_b   1.000
_cell.length_c   1.000
_cell.angle_alpha   90.00
_cell.angle_beta   90.00
_cell.angle_gamma   90.00
#
_symmetry.space_group_name_H-M   'P 1'
#
loop_
_entity.id
_entity.type
_entity.pdbx_description
1 polymer ?
#
loop_
_entity_poly.entity_id
_entity_poly.type
_entity_poly.pdbx_seq_one_letter_code
_entity_poly.pdbx_strand_id
1 'polypeptide(L)'
;MTRDELDLLAGFLHTHLGAGALPVAGAPGCGGLHRSVEQAILGIEAYLQLADRHPAPRGLAAERERAQALWERLQEIAAQWPNAPRPHNAPPTPYQAGAESALLAALPAPSER
;
A
#
# COMPACT_ATOMS: atom_id res chain seq x y z
N MET A 1 -3.19 2.12 -9.74
CA MET A 1 -3.57 3.19 -8.80
C MET A 1 -4.59 4.09 -9.48
N THR A 2 -5.85 3.86 -9.14
CA THR A 2 -7.00 4.70 -9.48
C THR A 2 -7.37 5.59 -8.29
N ARG A 3 -8.34 6.49 -8.48
CA ARG A 3 -8.85 7.33 -7.39
C ARG A 3 -9.53 6.52 -6.28
N ASP A 4 -10.36 5.55 -6.65
CA ASP A 4 -10.96 4.59 -5.70
C ASP A 4 -9.91 3.85 -4.86
N GLU A 5 -8.82 3.38 -5.48
CA GLU A 5 -7.75 2.70 -4.73
C GLU A 5 -7.09 3.64 -3.70
N LEU A 6 -6.93 4.92 -4.05
CA LEU A 6 -6.40 5.93 -3.14
C LEU A 6 -7.36 6.24 -1.99
N ASP A 7 -8.65 6.42 -2.27
CA ASP A 7 -9.68 6.66 -1.26
C ASP A 7 -9.77 5.51 -0.24
N LEU A 8 -9.71 4.26 -0.71
CA LEU A 8 -9.71 3.07 0.15
C LEU A 8 -8.47 3.04 1.07
N LEU A 9 -7.28 3.28 0.52
CA LEU A 9 -6.04 3.28 1.29
C LEU A 9 -6.00 4.46 2.28
N ALA A 10 -6.45 5.64 1.87
CA ALA A 10 -6.55 6.83 2.72
C ALA A 10 -7.50 6.60 3.89
N GLY A 11 -8.70 6.05 3.65
CA GLY A 11 -9.66 5.72 4.69
C GLY A 11 -9.11 4.72 5.71
N PHE A 12 -8.40 3.70 5.22
CA PHE A 12 -7.70 2.72 6.07
C PHE A 12 -6.65 3.39 6.96
N LEU A 13 -5.75 4.19 6.36
CA LEU A 13 -4.68 4.86 7.08
C LEU A 13 -5.21 5.87 8.10
N HIS A 14 -6.22 6.67 7.76
CA HIS A 14 -6.83 7.60 8.71
C HIS A 14 -7.49 6.88 9.88
N THR A 15 -8.17 5.76 9.63
CA THR A 15 -8.79 4.94 10.70
C THR A 15 -7.74 4.42 11.67
N HIS A 16 -6.63 3.87 11.15
CA HIS A 16 -5.59 3.27 11.99
C HIS A 16 -4.68 4.29 12.67
N LEU A 17 -4.36 5.40 12.01
CA LEU A 17 -3.60 6.51 12.60
C LEU A 17 -4.43 7.30 13.61
N GLY A 18 -5.74 7.42 13.41
CA GLY A 18 -6.68 8.02 14.36
C GLY A 18 -6.97 7.13 15.57
N ALA A 19 -7.06 5.81 15.38
CA ALA A 19 -7.29 4.85 16.47
C ALA A 19 -6.06 4.60 17.36
N GLY A 20 -4.85 4.82 16.84
CA GLY A 20 -3.58 4.63 17.57
C GLY A 20 -3.13 5.82 18.42
N ALA A 21 -3.89 6.92 18.47
CA ALA A 21 -3.52 8.14 19.17
C ALA A 21 -3.82 8.07 20.68
N LEU A 22 -3.21 7.12 21.41
CA LEU A 22 -2.96 7.34 22.84
C LEU A 22 -1.58 7.98 22.97
N PRO A 23 -1.48 9.23 23.48
CA PRO A 23 -0.22 9.93 23.56
C PRO A 23 0.65 9.31 24.65
N VAL A 24 1.63 8.51 24.27
CA VAL A 24 2.81 8.30 25.12
C VAL A 24 3.67 9.56 25.00
N ALA A 25 3.64 10.37 26.06
CA ALA A 25 4.42 11.60 26.15
C ALA A 25 5.91 11.32 25.91
N GLY A 26 6.46 11.87 24.83
CA GLY A 26 7.91 11.91 24.59
C GLY A 26 8.41 11.23 23.31
N ALA A 27 7.59 10.51 22.55
CA ALA A 27 7.98 10.03 21.22
C ALA A 27 7.75 11.12 20.16
N PRO A 28 8.67 11.34 19.18
CA PRO A 28 8.40 12.20 18.03
C PRO A 28 7.12 11.71 17.37
N GLY A 29 6.07 12.52 17.55
CA GLY A 29 4.71 11.99 17.67
C GLY A 29 4.14 11.47 16.37
N CYS A 30 3.21 10.52 16.51
CA CYS A 30 2.35 10.01 15.43
C CYS A 30 1.74 11.13 14.54
N GLY A 31 1.65 12.38 15.03
CA GLY A 31 1.26 13.54 14.23
C GLY A 31 2.19 13.87 13.04
N GLY A 32 3.48 13.55 13.11
CA GLY A 32 4.40 13.69 11.97
C GLY A 32 4.14 12.66 10.86
N LEU A 33 3.81 11.43 11.26
CA LEU A 33 3.40 10.38 10.33
C LEU A 33 2.05 10.69 9.69
N HIS A 34 1.06 11.13 10.48
CA HIS A 34 -0.24 11.55 9.98
C HIS A 34 -0.12 12.66 8.93
N ARG A 35 0.63 13.72 9.25
CA ARG A 35 0.91 14.81 8.30
C ARG A 35 1.61 14.31 7.03
N SER A 36 2.56 13.38 7.17
CA SER A 36 3.28 12.82 6.02
C SER A 36 2.35 11.99 5.11
N VAL A 37 1.41 11.25 5.69
CA VAL A 37 0.37 10.51 4.96
C VAL A 37 -0.56 11.47 4.23
N GLU A 38 -1.06 12.50 4.90
CA GLU A 38 -1.91 13.52 4.27
C GLU A 38 -1.20 14.22 3.09
N GLN A 39 0.07 14.59 3.26
CA GLN A 39 0.85 15.20 2.18
C GLN A 39 1.08 14.25 1.01
N ALA A 40 1.30 12.95 1.28
CA ALA A 40 1.43 11.95 0.24
C ALA A 40 0.11 11.77 -0.54
N ILE A 41 -1.03 11.66 0.16
CA ILE A 41 -2.36 11.55 -0.47
C ILE A 41 -2.62 12.76 -1.39
N LEU A 42 -2.39 13.98 -0.90
CA LEU A 42 -2.57 15.21 -1.70
C LEU A 42 -1.67 15.25 -2.94
N GLY A 43 -0.42 14.82 -2.82
CA GLY A 43 0.51 14.75 -3.95
C GLY A 43 0.05 13.78 -5.03
N ILE A 44 -0.48 12.63 -4.62
CA ILE A 44 -1.02 11.62 -5.52
C ILE A 44 -2.32 12.10 -6.18
N GLU A 45 -3.23 12.72 -5.43
CA GLU A 45 -4.45 13.31 -5.98
C GLU A 45 -4.14 14.39 -7.02
N ALA A 46 -3.15 15.23 -6.78
CA ALA A 46 -2.72 16.25 -7.73
C ALA A 46 -2.22 15.64 -9.04
N TYR A 47 -1.45 14.54 -8.96
CA TYR A 47 -1.04 13.78 -10.15
C TYR A 47 -2.24 13.18 -10.90
N LEU A 48 -3.18 12.53 -10.19
CA LEU A 48 -4.36 11.93 -10.81
C LEU A 48 -5.20 12.98 -11.54
N GLN A 49 -5.41 14.15 -10.93
CA GLN A 49 -6.11 15.28 -11.58
C GLN A 49 -5.35 15.82 -12.79
N LEU A 50 -4.02 15.89 -12.72
CA LEU A 50 -3.19 16.35 -13.84
C LEU A 50 -3.25 15.36 -15.01
N ALA A 51 -3.17 14.06 -14.73
CA ALA A 51 -3.24 13.00 -15.72
C ALA A 51 -4.61 12.92 -16.41
N ASP A 52 -5.70 13.16 -15.66
CA ASP A 52 -7.06 13.23 -16.19
C ASP A 52 -7.23 14.40 -17.16
N ARG A 53 -6.70 15.58 -16.81
CA ARG A 53 -6.80 16.80 -17.65
C ARG A 53 -5.85 16.79 -18.85
N HIS A 54 -4.70 16.15 -18.74
CA HIS A 54 -3.68 16.14 -19.77
C HIS A 54 -3.00 14.76 -19.87
N PRO A 55 -3.48 13.84 -20.70
CA PRO A 55 -2.91 12.49 -20.79
C PRO A 55 -1.49 12.41 -21.39
N ALA A 56 -0.94 13.52 -21.92
CA ALA A 56 0.34 13.47 -22.66
C ALA A 56 1.23 14.75 -22.68
N PRO A 57 1.53 15.44 -21.55
CA PRO A 57 2.63 16.39 -21.52
C PRO A 57 3.96 15.71 -21.17
N ARG A 58 5.06 16.19 -21.76
CA ARG A 58 6.43 15.69 -21.53
C ARG A 58 6.91 15.73 -20.05
N GLY A 59 6.15 16.37 -19.15
CA GLY A 59 6.40 16.39 -17.69
C GLY A 59 5.65 15.32 -16.88
N LEU A 60 4.73 14.57 -17.49
CA LEU A 60 3.87 13.63 -16.76
C LEU A 60 4.62 12.38 -16.26
N ALA A 61 5.74 12.03 -16.90
CA ALA A 61 6.54 10.87 -16.52
C ALA A 61 7.18 11.04 -15.13
N ALA A 62 7.79 12.21 -14.87
CA ALA A 62 8.40 12.49 -13.56
C ALA A 62 7.35 12.57 -12.45
N GLU A 63 6.19 13.20 -12.72
CA GLU A 63 5.09 13.25 -11.76
C GLU A 63 4.47 11.87 -11.53
N ARG A 64 4.42 11.01 -12.55
CA ARG A 64 3.99 9.61 -12.41
C ARG A 64 4.95 8.82 -11.52
N GLU A 65 6.26 8.94 -11.71
CA GLU A 65 7.26 8.27 -10.87
C GLU A 65 7.17 8.76 -9.42
N ARG A 66 7.00 10.07 -9.23
CA ARG A 66 6.80 10.65 -7.89
C ARG A 66 5.53 10.14 -7.22
N ALA A 67 4.42 10.12 -7.93
CA ALA A 67 3.14 9.59 -7.42
C ALA A 67 3.23 8.10 -7.10
N GLN A 68 3.95 7.32 -7.93
CA GLN A 68 4.19 5.90 -7.69
C GLN A 68 5.03 5.67 -6.42
N ALA A 69 6.10 6.44 -6.21
CA ALA A 69 6.91 6.34 -5.00
C ALA A 69 6.12 6.72 -3.73
N LEU A 70 5.25 7.73 -3.81
CA LEU A 70 4.34 8.07 -2.71
C LEU A 70 3.34 6.94 -2.44
N TRP A 71 2.78 6.34 -3.48
CA TRP A 71 1.86 5.22 -3.39
C TRP A 71 2.49 3.98 -2.72
N GLU A 72 3.70 3.62 -3.13
CA GLU A 72 4.46 2.52 -2.51
C GLU A 72 4.70 2.78 -1.03
N ARG A 73 5.11 4.00 -0.67
CA ARG A 73 5.34 4.37 0.72
C ARG A 73 4.07 4.33 1.58
N LEU A 74 2.91 4.74 1.04
CA LEU A 74 1.64 4.60 1.74
C LEU A 74 1.28 3.14 1.99
N GLN A 75 1.57 2.25 1.03
CA GLN A 75 1.35 0.81 1.20
C GLN A 75 2.32 0.19 2.21
N GLU A 76 3.59 0.58 2.22
CA GLU A 76 4.55 0.16 3.26
C GLU A 76 4.08 0.57 4.65
N ILE A 77 3.57 1.80 4.78
CA ILE A 77 2.99 2.27 6.04
C ILE A 77 1.78 1.40 6.40
N ALA A 78 0.86 1.15 5.47
CA ALA A 78 -0.33 0.35 5.70
C ALA A 78 0.01 -1.11 6.05
N ALA A 79 1.07 -1.68 5.49
CA ALA A 79 1.52 -3.06 5.72
C ALA A 79 1.92 -3.33 7.18
N GLN A 80 2.07 -2.29 8.00
CA GLN A 80 2.23 -2.44 9.46
C GLN A 80 0.97 -2.99 10.15
N TRP A 81 -0.19 -2.94 9.48
CA TRP A 81 -1.46 -3.47 10.00
C TRP A 81 -1.91 -4.72 9.23
N PRO A 82 -2.41 -5.76 9.92
CA PRO A 82 -2.75 -7.05 9.33
C PRO A 82 -3.92 -7.02 8.33
N ASN A 83 -4.78 -6.00 8.40
CA ASN A 83 -5.95 -5.83 7.53
C ASN A 83 -5.73 -4.81 6.40
N ALA A 84 -4.47 -4.53 6.04
CA ALA A 84 -4.14 -3.58 4.99
C ALA A 84 -4.84 -3.92 3.66
N PRO A 85 -5.46 -2.94 2.98
CA PRO A 85 -6.03 -3.17 1.66
C PRO A 85 -4.92 -3.56 0.70
N ARG A 86 -5.06 -4.73 0.07
CA ARG A 86 -4.10 -5.17 -0.96
C ARG A 86 -4.38 -4.40 -2.25
N PRO A 87 -3.35 -3.84 -2.91
CA PRO A 87 -3.56 -3.20 -4.21
C PRO A 87 -4.10 -4.23 -5.20
N HIS A 88 -5.00 -3.81 -6.09
CA HIS A 88 -5.62 -4.70 -7.07
C HIS A 88 -4.59 -5.33 -8.04
N ASN A 89 -3.39 -4.74 -8.12
CA ASN A 89 -2.31 -5.14 -9.01
C ASN A 89 -1.08 -5.72 -8.30
N ALA A 90 -1.17 -6.07 -7.01
CA ALA A 90 -0.08 -6.82 -6.38
C ALA A 90 0.00 -8.21 -7.02
N PRO A 91 1.16 -8.65 -7.52
CA PRO A 91 1.35 -10.06 -7.82
C PRO A 91 1.01 -10.85 -6.54
N PRO A 92 0.36 -12.01 -6.63
CA PRO A 92 0.13 -12.85 -5.45
C PRO A 92 1.48 -13.09 -4.81
N THR A 93 1.66 -12.60 -3.58
CA THR A 93 2.86 -12.83 -2.79
C THR A 93 3.17 -14.33 -2.80
N PRO A 94 4.39 -14.76 -3.17
CA PRO A 94 4.76 -16.18 -3.20
C PRO A 94 4.71 -16.85 -1.80
N TYR A 95 4.42 -16.09 -0.75
CA TYR A 95 4.26 -16.61 0.61
C TYR A 95 3.16 -17.66 0.76
N GLN A 96 2.15 -17.71 -0.13
CA GLN A 96 1.21 -18.84 -0.20
C GLN A 96 1.64 -19.94 -1.19
N ALA A 97 2.30 -19.60 -2.30
CA ALA A 97 2.70 -20.58 -3.32
C ALA A 97 3.79 -21.55 -2.83
N GLY A 98 4.64 -21.13 -1.89
CA GLY A 98 5.64 -21.99 -1.26
C GLY A 98 5.05 -22.98 -0.24
N ALA A 99 3.95 -22.62 0.42
CA ALA A 99 3.32 -23.47 1.42
C ALA A 99 2.54 -24.63 0.78
N GLU A 100 1.82 -24.38 -0.32
CA GLU A 100 1.14 -25.45 -1.06
C GLU A 100 2.11 -26.35 -1.85
N SER A 101 3.20 -25.79 -2.41
CA SER A 101 4.22 -26.60 -3.08
C SER A 101 4.98 -27.51 -2.11
N ALA A 102 5.20 -27.08 -0.86
CA ALA A 102 5.79 -27.90 0.18
C ALA A 102 4.84 -28.99 0.70
N LEU A 103 3.53 -28.70 0.78
CA LEU A 103 2.51 -29.67 1.18
C LEU A 103 2.31 -30.78 0.13
N LEU A 104 2.41 -30.46 -1.17
CA LEU A 104 2.31 -31.45 -2.24
C LEU A 104 3.58 -32.32 -2.36
N ALA A 105 4.76 -31.75 -2.06
CA ALA A 105 6.03 -32.48 -2.07
C ALA A 105 6.25 -33.38 -0.83
N ALA A 106 5.45 -33.20 0.23
CA ALA A 106 5.54 -33.97 1.48
C ALA A 106 4.63 -35.21 1.52
N LEU A 107 3.95 -35.56 0.43
CA LEU A 107 3.17 -36.79 0.33
C LEU A 107 4.10 -37.99 0.05
N PRO A 108 4.28 -38.94 1.00
CA PRO A 108 5.02 -40.16 0.72
C PRO A 108 4.24 -41.01 -0.28
N ALA A 109 4.93 -41.49 -1.32
CA ALA A 109 4.38 -42.43 -2.29
C ALA A 109 3.88 -43.70 -1.56
N PRO A 110 2.70 -44.25 -1.92
CA PRO A 110 2.25 -45.51 -1.38
C PRO A 110 3.23 -46.62 -1.81
N SER A 111 3.92 -47.22 -0.84
CA SER A 111 4.72 -48.43 -1.05
C SER A 111 3.79 -49.55 -1.48
N GLU A 112 3.81 -49.88 -2.78
CA GLU A 112 3.22 -51.10 -3.31
C GLU A 112 4.01 -52.29 -2.76
N ARG A 113 3.26 -53.29 -2.28
CA ARG A 113 3.75 -54.46 -1.55
C ARG A 113 3.68 -55.69 -2.45
#